data_AF-A0A927RVF4-F1
#
_entry.id   AF-A0A927RVF4-F1
#
_cell.length_a   1.000
_cell.length_b   1.000
_cell.length_c   1.000
_cell.angle_alpha   90.00
_cell.angle_beta   90.00
_cell.angle_gamma   90.00
#
_symmetry.space_group_name_H-M   'P 1'
#
loop_
_entity.id
_entity.type
_entity.pdbx_description
1 polymer ?
#
loop_
_entity_poly.entity_id
_entity_poly.type
_entity_poly.pdbx_seq_one_letter_code
_entity_poly.pdbx_strand_id
1 'polypeptide(L)'
;MGKSMKWLSAALVILAVLLGTALAGDVPPQEILDWMKNESNMYTSEYEDYISFDLPDGSQQSYFIVDGGFSMYGFTKEQGGAWKYTSSGMAMEYHQVTQLVRHDDTQLRADGRTYPDDLGFDILCTSPRTVLSYHYDGEYFSVCGWTDPAKYEGTVIVRGTALEYYPAGSTTPEAVVDAGENLRTWTFDFDRHPATPEDAKALASIARDKVENLFPGYTMRYYSVYNHGDWADATYSRIADGCLHFKTVTYNAYCDEENKIAGQFDIVPVPLSASLLKRLETEPFETLISPYPGDDRFLTDDAIDTTRLPVEGEILVADPQSRAIIFLTKDAAENRYVQVFTLNEQGEYVLSAKTDALPKDTYLDMWHRVDGEVSFQWHQQRGQAGYRQLADGDWYLNWVMIEDEEGSFYFGPYYFGIVPEATWGGIGSGSQKIVVGSFKSYELDGADLISLPVSWETAIDALDSEGWAVVNNPDPADRLHLRVKPDRSGASLGKFYNGTPVQIIGQKGDWSQVRIGLDGLTGWMMTEYLAMGKEASSVYAAFPQKVYRDEYYEGNYAYDDKTMRNKISLTGSYQVVGVVEEDGVRLYILLTNLGETGYVPQEWMFDGNG
;
A
#
# COMPACT_ATOMS: atom_id res chain seq x y z
N MET A 1 67.88 -19.68 -34.12
CA MET A 1 67.52 -19.27 -35.50
C MET A 1 66.17 -19.92 -35.80
N GLY A 2 65.05 -19.25 -36.00
CA GLY A 2 64.69 -17.83 -36.03
C GLY A 2 63.20 -17.68 -36.33
N LYS A 3 62.68 -16.48 -36.00
CA LYS A 3 61.45 -15.79 -36.48
C LYS A 3 60.08 -16.46 -36.18
N SER A 4 59.18 -15.91 -35.36
CA SER A 4 58.51 -14.60 -35.36
C SER A 4 57.62 -14.32 -36.59
N MET A 5 56.28 -14.38 -36.44
CA MET A 5 55.29 -13.40 -36.94
C MET A 5 53.89 -13.79 -36.40
N LYS A 6 53.36 -13.06 -35.40
CA LYS A 6 52.32 -12.01 -35.50
C LYS A 6 50.90 -12.51 -35.82
N TRP A 7 50.07 -12.58 -34.78
CA TRP A 7 48.67 -12.12 -34.81
C TRP A 7 48.44 -11.25 -33.56
N LEU A 8 48.53 -9.95 -33.78
CA LEU A 8 48.10 -8.86 -32.91
C LEU A 8 47.14 -8.07 -33.82
N SER A 9 45.88 -7.90 -33.41
CA SER A 9 44.92 -6.83 -33.75
C SER A 9 43.49 -7.34 -33.59
N ALA A 10 42.65 -6.61 -32.84
CA ALA A 10 41.19 -6.73 -32.66
C ALA A 10 40.68 -7.37 -31.35
N ALA A 11 41.11 -6.84 -30.20
CA ALA A 11 40.40 -6.90 -28.92
C ALA A 11 40.96 -5.84 -27.94
N LEU A 12 41.10 -4.60 -28.41
CA LEU A 12 41.81 -3.53 -27.69
C LEU A 12 41.15 -2.16 -27.93
N VAL A 13 39.86 -2.08 -27.58
CA VAL A 13 39.06 -0.88 -27.25
C VAL A 13 37.89 -1.49 -26.46
N ILE A 14 37.90 -1.67 -25.14
CA ILE A 14 37.74 -0.71 -24.05
C ILE A 14 38.36 -1.37 -22.81
N LEU A 15 39.65 -1.17 -22.58
CA LEU A 15 40.32 -1.53 -21.32
C LEU A 15 41.59 -0.68 -21.17
N ALA A 16 41.41 0.63 -21.15
CA ALA A 16 42.49 1.59 -20.96
C ALA A 16 41.98 2.96 -20.47
N VAL A 17 41.25 2.99 -19.35
CA VAL A 17 41.33 4.07 -18.33
C VAL A 17 41.01 3.42 -16.97
N LEU A 18 41.94 2.63 -16.45
CA LEU A 18 41.96 2.16 -15.06
C LEU A 18 43.36 2.44 -14.55
N LEU A 19 43.63 3.70 -14.23
CA LEU A 19 44.73 4.21 -13.41
C LEU A 19 44.48 5.70 -13.22
N GLY A 20 43.79 6.02 -12.11
CA GLY A 20 43.80 7.30 -11.40
C GLY A 20 43.58 8.59 -12.19
N THR A 21 42.43 9.21 -11.99
CA THR A 21 42.38 10.56 -11.42
C THR A 21 41.11 10.72 -10.59
N ALA A 22 41.17 10.39 -9.30
CA ALA A 22 40.77 11.43 -8.35
C ALA A 22 41.63 12.63 -8.74
N LEU A 23 41.04 13.76 -9.12
CA LEU A 23 41.82 14.98 -9.22
C LEU A 23 42.52 15.14 -7.88
N ALA A 24 43.85 15.07 -7.92
CA ALA A 24 44.68 15.44 -6.80
C ALA A 24 44.30 16.89 -6.43
N GLY A 25 43.63 17.09 -5.29
CA GLY A 25 43.57 18.44 -4.70
C GLY A 25 42.37 18.79 -3.84
N ASP A 26 41.22 18.14 -3.99
CA ASP A 26 40.11 18.47 -3.09
C ASP A 26 40.24 17.65 -1.81
N VAL A 27 40.05 18.32 -0.68
CA VAL A 27 39.85 17.70 0.64
C VAL A 27 38.35 17.86 0.91
N PRO A 28 37.64 16.83 1.37
CA PRO A 28 36.22 16.96 1.65
C PRO A 28 35.98 18.09 2.66
N PRO A 29 34.90 18.86 2.53
CA PRO A 29 34.66 19.99 3.42
C PRO A 29 34.69 19.58 4.89
N GLN A 30 35.59 20.17 5.67
CA GLN A 30 35.81 19.79 7.07
C GLN A 30 34.54 19.91 7.92
N GLU A 31 33.70 20.91 7.66
CA GLU A 31 32.39 21.07 8.31
C GLU A 31 31.48 19.84 8.14
N ILE A 32 31.51 19.20 6.98
CA ILE A 32 30.74 17.97 6.72
C ILE A 32 31.34 16.81 7.51
N LEU A 33 32.67 16.64 7.47
CA LEU A 33 33.34 15.56 8.20
C LEU A 33 33.12 15.68 9.71
N ASP A 34 33.13 16.90 10.25
CA ASP A 34 32.86 17.16 11.67
C ASP A 34 31.39 16.87 12.00
N TRP A 35 30.48 17.19 11.09
CA TRP A 35 29.07 16.85 11.22
C TRP A 35 28.83 15.32 11.20
N MET A 36 29.51 14.56 10.34
CA MET A 36 29.42 13.08 10.25
C MET A 36 29.98 12.38 11.49
N LYS A 37 31.04 12.93 12.11
CA LYS A 37 31.68 12.34 13.31
C LYS A 37 30.86 12.46 14.59
N ASN A 38 29.82 13.27 14.60
CA ASN A 38 28.97 13.39 15.77
C ASN A 38 28.09 12.14 15.89
N GLU A 39 28.25 11.37 16.98
CA GLU A 39 27.58 10.07 17.23
C GLU A 39 26.04 10.14 17.17
N SER A 40 25.46 11.34 17.25
CA SER A 40 24.01 11.57 17.12
C SER A 40 23.52 11.70 15.67
N ASN A 41 24.43 11.87 14.71
CA ASN A 41 24.08 12.15 13.32
C ASN A 41 24.18 10.93 12.40
N MET A 42 25.05 9.93 12.69
CA MET A 42 25.33 8.81 11.78
C MET A 42 25.68 7.49 12.48
N TYR A 43 25.41 6.37 11.80
CA TYR A 43 25.84 5.02 12.19
C TYR A 43 27.33 4.74 11.90
N THR A 44 27.99 5.59 11.11
CA THR A 44 29.41 5.50 10.74
C THR A 44 30.09 6.88 10.76
N SER A 45 31.39 6.91 11.06
CA SER A 45 32.22 8.12 10.98
C SER A 45 33.20 8.12 9.79
N GLU A 46 33.09 7.11 8.92
CA GLU A 46 33.98 6.88 7.78
C GLU A 46 33.20 6.99 6.45
N TYR A 47 33.88 7.50 5.42
CA TYR A 47 33.37 7.61 4.05
C TYR A 47 34.33 6.87 3.10
N GLU A 48 33.79 6.33 2.02
CA GLU A 48 34.54 5.56 1.03
C GLU A 48 35.01 6.42 -0.14
N ASP A 49 34.14 7.31 -0.60
CA ASP A 49 34.42 8.24 -1.69
C ASP A 49 33.54 9.50 -1.56
N TYR A 50 33.91 10.57 -2.23
CA TYR A 50 33.11 11.80 -2.25
C TYR A 50 33.33 12.61 -3.54
N ILE A 51 32.37 13.47 -3.85
CA ILE A 51 32.45 14.42 -4.96
C ILE A 51 31.76 15.74 -4.57
N SER A 52 32.31 16.88 -5.01
CA SER A 52 31.75 18.21 -4.74
C SER A 52 31.63 19.06 -5.99
N PHE A 53 30.62 19.91 -6.10
CA PHE A 53 30.35 20.76 -7.26
C PHE A 53 30.15 22.21 -6.81
N ASP A 54 30.76 23.14 -7.56
CA ASP A 54 30.39 24.56 -7.52
C ASP A 54 29.30 24.79 -8.56
N LEU A 55 28.14 25.28 -8.11
CA LEU A 55 26.98 25.48 -8.98
C LEU A 55 26.93 26.89 -9.58
N PRO A 56 26.27 27.07 -10.74
CA PRO A 56 26.20 28.38 -11.41
C PRO A 56 25.57 29.51 -10.59
N ASP A 57 24.72 29.18 -9.62
CA ASP A 57 24.09 30.14 -8.70
C ASP A 57 25.00 30.54 -7.53
N GLY A 58 26.21 29.99 -7.45
CA GLY A 58 27.19 30.23 -6.39
C GLY A 58 27.00 29.38 -5.14
N SER A 59 26.03 28.44 -5.14
CA SER A 59 25.93 27.40 -4.14
C SER A 59 26.91 26.26 -4.41
N GLN A 60 27.10 25.38 -3.43
CA GLN A 60 27.92 24.17 -3.56
C GLN A 60 27.10 22.94 -3.18
N GLN A 61 27.33 21.83 -3.85
CA GLN A 61 26.76 20.53 -3.49
C GLN A 61 27.86 19.49 -3.31
N SER A 62 27.68 18.56 -2.38
CA SER A 62 28.64 17.47 -2.14
C SER A 62 27.93 16.17 -1.83
N TYR A 63 28.40 15.08 -2.41
CA TYR A 63 27.90 13.73 -2.19
C TYR A 63 28.99 12.84 -1.60
N PHE A 64 28.63 11.99 -0.66
CA PHE A 64 29.52 11.07 0.05
C PHE A 64 28.98 9.65 -0.02
N ILE A 65 29.83 8.67 -0.33
CA ILE A 65 29.55 7.24 -0.15
C ILE A 65 30.02 6.83 1.24
N VAL A 66 29.18 6.10 1.95
CA VAL A 66 29.38 5.69 3.34
C VAL A 66 28.90 4.25 3.56
N ASP A 67 29.03 3.76 4.79
CA ASP A 67 28.56 2.43 5.22
C ASP A 67 29.13 1.29 4.35
N GLY A 68 30.40 1.34 3.94
CA GLY A 68 31.00 0.29 3.10
C GLY A 68 30.46 0.24 1.66
N GLY A 69 29.82 1.32 1.19
CA GLY A 69 29.24 1.43 -0.16
C GLY A 69 27.72 1.25 -0.22
N PHE A 70 27.04 1.16 0.93
CA PHE A 70 25.58 0.91 1.02
C PHE A 70 24.72 2.16 1.25
N SER A 71 25.32 3.33 1.44
CA SER A 71 24.57 4.57 1.65
C SER A 71 25.25 5.73 0.91
N MET A 72 24.45 6.71 0.49
CA MET A 72 24.92 7.97 -0.07
C MET A 72 24.28 9.16 0.65
N TYR A 73 25.10 10.16 1.02
CA TYR A 73 24.64 11.39 1.67
C TYR A 73 24.96 12.61 0.84
N GLY A 74 23.97 13.48 0.67
CA GLY A 74 24.07 14.75 -0.04
C GLY A 74 24.01 15.95 0.89
N PHE A 75 24.88 16.91 0.64
CA PHE A 75 25.01 18.16 1.37
C PHE A 75 24.95 19.35 0.42
N THR A 76 24.32 20.43 0.87
CA THR A 76 24.23 21.68 0.11
C THR A 76 24.73 22.84 0.95
N LYS A 77 25.40 23.80 0.31
CA LYS A 77 25.83 25.07 0.89
C LYS A 77 25.35 26.21 0.01
N GLU A 78 24.41 26.99 0.50
CA GLU A 78 24.00 28.25 -0.14
C GLU A 78 25.18 29.23 -0.19
N GLN A 79 25.16 30.17 -1.14
CA GLN A 79 26.23 31.15 -1.31
C GLN A 79 26.55 31.90 0.00
N GLY A 80 27.75 31.70 0.53
CA GLY A 80 28.20 32.31 1.79
C GLY A 80 27.58 31.72 3.07
N GLY A 81 26.80 30.64 2.96
CA GLY A 81 26.20 29.92 4.08
C GLY A 81 27.08 28.80 4.64
N ALA A 82 26.52 28.02 5.57
CA ALA A 82 27.12 26.80 6.10
C ALA A 82 26.61 25.55 5.34
N TRP A 83 27.37 24.46 5.37
CA TRP A 83 26.91 23.18 4.84
C TRP A 83 25.71 22.66 5.62
N LYS A 84 24.70 22.17 4.89
CA LYS A 84 23.50 21.53 5.43
C LYS A 84 23.39 20.13 4.83
N TYR A 85 23.07 19.16 5.68
CA TYR A 85 22.62 17.86 5.23
C TYR A 85 21.28 18.01 4.50
N THR A 86 21.18 17.51 3.27
CA THR A 86 20.02 17.74 2.40
C THR A 86 19.38 16.47 1.85
N SER A 87 20.11 15.37 1.79
CA SER A 87 19.57 14.11 1.29
C SER A 87 20.33 12.90 1.80
N SER A 88 19.62 11.79 1.97
CA SER A 88 20.17 10.45 2.01
C SER A 88 19.53 9.59 0.94
N GLY A 89 20.31 8.67 0.40
CA GLY A 89 19.80 7.48 -0.26
C GLY A 89 20.45 6.26 0.39
N MET A 90 19.66 5.22 0.64
CA MET A 90 20.24 3.90 0.82
C MET A 90 20.69 3.44 -0.56
N ALA A 91 21.99 3.23 -0.74
CA ALA A 91 22.49 2.58 -1.93
C ALA A 91 22.12 1.09 -1.85
N MET A 92 21.01 0.76 -2.51
CA MET A 92 20.96 -0.33 -3.47
C MET A 92 21.25 -1.68 -2.84
N GLU A 93 20.21 -2.26 -2.26
CA GLU A 93 20.16 -3.65 -1.83
C GLU A 93 20.92 -4.51 -2.86
N TYR A 94 21.90 -5.30 -2.41
CA TYR A 94 22.73 -6.18 -3.25
C TYR A 94 23.82 -5.52 -4.11
N HIS A 95 23.94 -4.19 -4.18
CA HIS A 95 24.98 -3.48 -4.93
C HIS A 95 26.01 -2.81 -4.02
N GLN A 96 27.29 -3.18 -4.18
CA GLN A 96 28.38 -2.47 -3.51
C GLN A 96 28.87 -1.31 -4.39
N VAL A 97 28.50 -0.08 -4.02
CA VAL A 97 29.05 1.14 -4.65
C VAL A 97 30.53 1.21 -4.34
N THR A 98 31.33 1.50 -5.36
CA THR A 98 32.78 1.48 -5.26
C THR A 98 33.44 2.81 -5.58
N GLN A 99 32.77 3.68 -6.35
CA GLN A 99 33.37 4.93 -6.77
C GLN A 99 32.34 5.94 -7.28
N LEU A 100 32.64 7.21 -7.06
CA LEU A 100 32.05 8.36 -7.75
C LEU A 100 33.04 8.87 -8.81
N VAL A 101 32.58 8.99 -10.06
CA VAL A 101 33.44 9.42 -11.18
C VAL A 101 32.83 10.66 -11.80
N ARG A 102 33.51 11.81 -11.70
CA ARG A 102 33.09 13.04 -12.36
C ARG A 102 33.02 12.84 -13.88
N HIS A 103 31.99 13.39 -14.51
CA HIS A 103 31.90 13.44 -15.96
C HIS A 103 33.03 14.29 -16.55
N ASP A 104 33.57 13.81 -17.67
CA ASP A 104 34.59 14.49 -18.45
C ASP A 104 33.93 15.04 -19.72
N ASP A 105 34.04 16.35 -19.94
CA ASP A 105 33.49 17.05 -21.11
C ASP A 105 34.17 16.67 -22.44
N THR A 106 35.22 15.84 -22.38
CA THR A 106 35.89 15.22 -23.52
C THR A 106 35.51 13.75 -23.74
N GLN A 107 34.86 13.11 -22.77
CA GLN A 107 34.46 11.70 -22.86
C GLN A 107 33.21 11.54 -23.74
N LEU A 108 33.30 10.67 -24.75
CA LEU A 108 32.17 10.32 -25.60
C LEU A 108 31.20 9.38 -24.88
N ARG A 109 29.91 9.75 -24.88
CA ARG A 109 28.77 8.91 -24.53
C ARG A 109 28.38 7.99 -25.69
N ALA A 110 27.45 7.07 -25.46
CA ALA A 110 27.01 6.09 -26.45
C ALA A 110 26.42 6.74 -27.71
N ASP A 111 25.80 7.91 -27.63
CA ASP A 111 25.27 8.68 -28.76
C ASP A 111 26.36 9.38 -29.61
N GLY A 112 27.64 9.24 -29.23
CA GLY A 112 28.77 9.89 -29.88
C GLY A 112 28.92 11.37 -29.54
N ARG A 113 28.23 11.89 -28.52
CA ARG A 113 28.39 13.24 -27.98
C ARG A 113 29.17 13.22 -26.67
N THR A 114 29.73 14.34 -26.28
CA THR A 114 30.29 14.51 -24.93
C THR A 114 29.22 14.97 -23.95
N TYR A 115 29.52 14.90 -22.65
CA TYR A 115 28.74 15.64 -21.65
C TYR A 115 28.81 17.15 -21.94
N PRO A 116 27.74 17.91 -21.64
CA PRO A 116 27.69 19.33 -21.95
C PRO A 116 28.70 20.16 -21.12
N ASP A 117 29.04 19.68 -19.92
CA ASP A 117 29.95 20.26 -18.94
C ASP A 117 30.40 19.17 -17.94
N ASP A 118 31.15 19.56 -16.91
CA ASP A 118 31.63 18.71 -15.82
C ASP A 118 30.71 18.70 -14.58
N LEU A 119 29.49 19.23 -14.70
CA LEU A 119 28.46 19.24 -13.65
C LEU A 119 27.66 17.93 -13.67
N GLY A 120 28.37 16.80 -13.66
CA GLY A 120 27.77 15.47 -13.58
C GLY A 120 28.75 14.43 -13.06
N PHE A 121 28.21 13.26 -12.70
CA PHE A 121 29.00 12.15 -12.20
C PHE A 121 28.32 10.80 -12.43
N ASP A 122 29.13 9.75 -12.44
CA ASP A 122 28.73 8.36 -12.48
C ASP A 122 28.91 7.72 -11.09
N ILE A 123 27.93 6.90 -10.70
CA ILE A 123 28.02 5.98 -9.57
C ILE A 123 28.36 4.60 -10.11
N LEU A 124 29.47 4.01 -9.67
CA LEU A 124 29.97 2.72 -10.15
C LEU A 124 29.78 1.61 -9.11
N CYS A 125 29.12 0.52 -9.51
CA CYS A 125 29.01 -0.70 -8.71
C CYS A 125 29.85 -1.85 -9.27
N THR A 126 30.31 -2.74 -8.38
CA THR A 126 31.18 -3.87 -8.78
C THR A 126 30.43 -5.17 -8.99
N SER A 127 29.24 -5.33 -8.43
CA SER A 127 28.44 -6.54 -8.56
C SER A 127 26.95 -6.23 -8.45
N PRO A 128 26.20 -6.27 -9.55
CA PRO A 128 26.65 -6.27 -10.95
C PRO A 128 27.45 -5.01 -11.32
N ARG A 129 28.18 -5.07 -12.45
CA ARG A 129 28.96 -3.93 -12.99
C ARG A 129 28.05 -2.85 -13.59
N THR A 130 27.19 -2.26 -12.77
CA THR A 130 26.24 -1.24 -13.16
C THR A 130 26.83 0.15 -12.99
N VAL A 131 26.33 1.09 -13.81
CA VAL A 131 26.68 2.51 -13.76
C VAL A 131 25.40 3.32 -13.80
N LEU A 132 25.24 4.29 -12.90
CA LEU A 132 24.14 5.25 -12.90
C LEU A 132 24.73 6.65 -13.03
N SER A 133 24.29 7.36 -14.06
CA SER A 133 24.85 8.65 -14.44
C SER A 133 23.91 9.77 -14.03
N TYR A 134 24.45 10.83 -13.42
CA TYR A 134 23.71 12.03 -13.01
C TYR A 134 24.31 13.27 -13.66
N HIS A 135 23.44 14.22 -14.02
CA HIS A 135 23.86 15.52 -14.55
C HIS A 135 22.99 16.62 -13.95
N TYR A 136 23.59 17.79 -13.71
CA TYR A 136 22.89 18.94 -13.15
C TYR A 136 21.96 19.57 -14.19
N ASP A 137 20.65 19.53 -13.92
CA ASP A 137 19.62 20.04 -14.83
C ASP A 137 19.30 21.54 -14.67
N GLY A 138 19.99 22.21 -13.75
CA GLY A 138 19.75 23.60 -13.36
C GLY A 138 19.04 23.77 -12.02
N GLU A 139 18.51 22.69 -11.45
CA GLU A 139 17.90 22.68 -10.12
C GLU A 139 18.47 21.55 -9.26
N TYR A 140 18.57 20.33 -9.83
CA TYR A 140 19.04 19.13 -9.14
C TYR A 140 20.03 18.32 -10.00
N PHE A 141 20.79 17.43 -9.37
CA PHE A 141 21.45 16.35 -10.09
C PHE A 141 20.41 15.27 -10.40
N SER A 142 20.07 15.14 -11.68
CA SER A 142 19.04 14.23 -12.17
C SER A 142 19.67 13.08 -12.95
N VAL A 143 19.03 11.90 -12.89
CA VAL A 143 19.47 10.73 -13.64
C VAL A 143 19.49 11.05 -15.13
N CYS A 144 20.64 10.86 -15.78
CA CYS A 144 20.87 11.16 -17.18
C CYS A 144 21.24 9.93 -18.02
N GLY A 145 21.33 8.75 -17.41
CA GLY A 145 21.60 7.49 -18.08
C GLY A 145 22.06 6.39 -17.13
N TRP A 146 22.17 5.16 -17.64
CA TRP A 146 22.71 4.03 -16.89
C TRP A 146 23.23 2.92 -17.82
N THR A 147 23.98 1.99 -17.23
CA THR A 147 24.32 0.70 -17.83
C THR A 147 24.03 -0.42 -16.84
N ASP A 148 23.38 -1.48 -17.32
CA ASP A 148 23.21 -2.73 -16.58
C ASP A 148 23.52 -3.91 -17.51
N PRO A 149 24.80 -4.32 -17.61
CA PRO A 149 25.21 -5.38 -18.53
C PRO A 149 24.64 -6.75 -18.18
N ALA A 150 24.03 -6.93 -17.00
CA ALA A 150 23.36 -8.19 -16.65
C ALA A 150 21.98 -8.29 -17.32
N LYS A 151 21.30 -7.16 -17.53
CA LYS A 151 19.95 -7.08 -18.09
C LYS A 151 19.93 -6.57 -19.54
N TYR A 152 20.85 -5.68 -19.91
CA TYR A 152 20.93 -5.06 -21.25
C TYR A 152 22.38 -4.78 -21.67
N GLU A 153 22.82 -5.37 -22.78
CA GLU A 153 24.18 -5.21 -23.33
C GLU A 153 24.30 -3.89 -24.12
N GLY A 154 24.25 -2.77 -23.42
CA GLY A 154 24.29 -1.42 -24.01
C GLY A 154 24.28 -0.30 -22.98
N THR A 155 23.88 0.89 -23.42
CA THR A 155 23.75 2.08 -22.56
C THR A 155 22.39 2.71 -22.76
N VAL A 156 21.77 3.13 -21.66
CA VAL A 156 20.56 3.93 -21.69
C VAL A 156 20.93 5.40 -21.47
N ILE A 157 20.43 6.29 -22.32
CA ILE A 157 20.58 7.74 -22.18
C ILE A 157 19.21 8.33 -21.91
N VAL A 158 19.11 9.19 -20.90
CA VAL A 158 17.89 9.91 -20.57
C VAL A 158 17.93 11.30 -21.21
N ARG A 159 16.85 11.70 -21.89
CA ARG A 159 16.65 13.04 -22.45
C ARG A 159 15.27 13.58 -22.11
N GLY A 160 15.19 14.49 -21.15
CA GLY A 160 13.90 14.89 -20.61
C GLY A 160 13.20 13.67 -20.03
N THR A 161 12.04 13.33 -20.56
CA THR A 161 11.27 12.13 -20.18
C THR A 161 11.57 10.90 -21.05
N ALA A 162 12.39 11.04 -22.09
CA ALA A 162 12.68 9.98 -23.04
C ALA A 162 13.89 9.13 -22.63
N LEU A 163 13.76 7.82 -22.80
CA LEU A 163 14.77 6.80 -22.60
C LEU A 163 15.25 6.29 -23.96
N GLU A 164 16.51 6.54 -24.28
CA GLU A 164 17.15 6.12 -25.52
C GLU A 164 18.06 4.91 -25.25
N TYR A 165 17.76 3.77 -25.87
CA TYR A 165 18.48 2.51 -25.68
C TYR A 165 19.51 2.32 -26.80
N TYR A 166 20.80 2.40 -26.47
CA TYR A 166 21.90 2.25 -27.42
C TYR A 166 22.57 0.88 -27.25
N PRO A 167 22.50 -0.01 -28.25
CA PRO A 167 23.19 -1.30 -28.20
C PRO A 167 24.71 -1.11 -28.10
N ALA A 168 25.41 -2.07 -27.49
CA ALA A 168 26.87 -2.02 -27.40
C ALA A 168 27.53 -1.77 -28.77
N GLY A 169 28.35 -0.72 -28.86
CA GLY A 169 29.05 -0.32 -30.08
C GLY A 169 28.21 0.44 -31.11
N SER A 170 26.95 0.74 -30.83
CA SER A 170 26.07 1.56 -31.68
C SER A 170 26.00 3.00 -31.18
N THR A 171 26.00 3.95 -32.11
CA THR A 171 25.66 5.37 -31.86
C THR A 171 24.23 5.73 -32.25
N THR A 172 23.43 4.73 -32.63
CA THR A 172 22.01 4.89 -32.96
C THR A 172 21.19 4.09 -31.94
N PRO A 173 20.15 4.69 -31.34
CA PRO A 173 19.31 3.95 -30.41
C PRO A 173 18.46 2.93 -31.16
N GLU A 174 18.28 1.74 -30.59
CA GLU A 174 17.36 0.73 -31.11
C GLU A 174 15.91 0.96 -30.66
N ALA A 175 15.75 1.68 -29.54
CA ALA A 175 14.46 2.10 -29.02
C ALA A 175 14.55 3.47 -28.36
N VAL A 176 13.47 4.24 -28.47
CA VAL A 176 13.25 5.48 -27.72
C VAL A 176 11.87 5.37 -27.09
N VAL A 177 11.80 5.47 -25.77
CA VAL A 177 10.55 5.34 -25.01
C VAL A 177 10.36 6.58 -24.15
N ASP A 178 9.23 7.26 -24.32
CA ASP A 178 8.86 8.36 -23.43
C ASP A 178 8.22 7.78 -22.17
N ALA A 179 8.92 7.87 -21.04
CA ALA A 179 8.48 7.35 -19.75
C ALA A 179 7.67 8.39 -18.95
N GLY A 180 7.44 9.58 -19.50
CA GLY A 180 6.78 10.68 -18.79
C GLY A 180 7.52 11.06 -17.51
N GLU A 181 6.76 11.44 -16.47
CA GLU A 181 7.31 11.85 -15.18
C GLU A 181 7.78 10.67 -14.29
N ASN A 182 7.66 9.42 -14.77
CA ASN A 182 8.01 8.22 -13.99
C ASN A 182 9.49 8.22 -13.57
N LEU A 183 10.35 8.87 -14.36
CA LEU A 183 11.80 8.99 -14.12
C LEU A 183 12.15 9.56 -12.73
N ARG A 184 11.28 10.42 -12.18
CA ARG A 184 11.53 11.06 -10.86
C ARG A 184 11.54 10.06 -9.71
N THR A 185 10.96 8.88 -9.89
CA THR A 185 10.89 7.85 -8.86
C THR A 185 12.08 6.90 -8.87
N TRP A 186 13.00 6.99 -9.84
CA TRP A 186 14.12 6.06 -10.04
C TRP A 186 15.44 6.56 -9.47
N THR A 187 15.38 7.41 -8.46
CA THR A 187 16.50 8.30 -8.16
C THR A 187 17.68 7.63 -7.47
N PHE A 188 17.57 6.37 -6.98
CA PHE A 188 18.67 5.72 -6.23
C PHE A 188 18.68 4.17 -6.26
N ASP A 189 17.90 3.48 -7.09
CA ASP A 189 17.82 2.00 -7.08
C ASP A 189 18.23 1.35 -8.42
N PHE A 190 19.45 0.82 -8.49
CA PHE A 190 20.02 0.14 -9.67
C PHE A 190 19.15 -1.01 -10.20
N ASP A 191 18.40 -1.69 -9.33
CA ASP A 191 17.61 -2.85 -9.75
C ASP A 191 16.31 -2.48 -10.44
N ARG A 192 15.87 -1.23 -10.28
CA ARG A 192 14.51 -0.78 -10.62
C ARG A 192 14.45 0.17 -11.82
N HIS A 193 15.58 0.56 -12.41
CA HIS A 193 15.57 1.24 -13.70
C HIS A 193 15.06 0.29 -14.81
N PRO A 194 14.31 0.77 -15.81
CA PRO A 194 13.88 -0.07 -16.92
C PRO A 194 15.09 -0.45 -17.78
N ALA A 195 15.67 -1.61 -17.51
CA ALA A 195 16.92 -2.03 -18.13
C ALA A 195 16.75 -2.30 -19.63
N THR A 196 15.58 -2.80 -20.05
CA THR A 196 15.29 -3.12 -21.45
C THR A 196 14.27 -2.16 -22.07
N PRO A 197 14.22 -2.06 -23.42
CA PRO A 197 13.15 -1.35 -24.11
C PRO A 197 11.74 -1.85 -23.76
N GLU A 198 11.60 -3.13 -23.47
CA GLU A 198 10.33 -3.76 -23.10
C GLU A 198 9.86 -3.29 -21.72
N ASP A 199 10.77 -3.25 -20.73
CA ASP A 199 10.48 -2.72 -19.39
C ASP A 199 10.04 -1.26 -19.48
N ALA A 200 10.78 -0.43 -20.24
CA ALA A 200 10.42 0.97 -20.41
C ALA A 200 9.05 1.15 -21.06
N LYS A 201 8.71 0.33 -22.08
CA LYS A 201 7.38 0.38 -22.70
C LYS A 201 6.28 -0.02 -21.71
N ALA A 202 6.54 -0.99 -20.83
CA ALA A 202 5.60 -1.38 -19.78
C ALA A 202 5.37 -0.21 -18.80
N LEU A 203 6.43 0.41 -18.26
CA LEU A 203 6.30 1.55 -17.36
C LEU A 203 5.63 2.76 -18.04
N ALA A 204 6.02 3.06 -19.28
CA ALA A 204 5.42 4.14 -20.06
C ALA A 204 3.93 3.93 -20.36
N SER A 205 3.42 2.69 -20.29
CA SER A 205 2.02 2.39 -20.56
C SER A 205 1.06 2.95 -19.52
N ILE A 206 1.55 3.24 -18.30
CA ILE A 206 0.77 3.85 -17.22
C ILE A 206 1.08 5.34 -17.03
N ALA A 207 1.92 5.93 -17.89
CA ALA A 207 2.25 7.35 -17.82
C ALA A 207 0.99 8.22 -17.93
N ARG A 208 1.03 9.42 -17.32
CA ARG A 208 -0.13 10.31 -17.18
C ARG A 208 -0.90 10.51 -18.49
N ASP A 209 -0.20 10.77 -19.59
CA ASP A 209 -0.79 11.02 -20.92
C ASP A 209 -1.48 9.77 -21.51
N LYS A 210 -1.09 8.57 -21.08
CA LYS A 210 -1.73 7.31 -21.49
C LYS A 210 -3.04 7.07 -20.76
N VAL A 211 -3.11 7.48 -19.50
CA VAL A 211 -4.24 7.15 -18.64
C VAL A 211 -5.26 8.29 -18.50
N GLU A 212 -4.85 9.55 -18.69
CA GLU A 212 -5.68 10.75 -18.40
C GLU A 212 -7.05 10.80 -19.07
N ASN A 213 -7.21 10.16 -20.23
CA ASN A 213 -8.43 10.19 -21.03
C ASN A 213 -9.14 8.83 -21.11
N LEU A 214 -8.77 7.85 -20.27
CA LEU A 214 -9.35 6.50 -20.28
C LEU A 214 -10.85 6.47 -19.92
N PHE A 215 -11.35 7.48 -19.21
CA PHE A 215 -12.73 7.54 -18.75
C PHE A 215 -13.51 8.68 -19.41
N PRO A 216 -14.24 8.42 -20.51
CA PRO A 216 -15.00 9.44 -21.22
C PRO A 216 -15.96 10.21 -20.30
N GLY A 217 -15.90 11.54 -20.38
CA GLY A 217 -16.74 12.45 -19.58
C GLY A 217 -16.21 12.72 -18.17
N TYR A 218 -15.14 12.08 -17.74
CA TYR A 218 -14.42 12.43 -16.53
C TYR A 218 -13.20 13.32 -16.84
N THR A 219 -12.75 14.07 -15.85
CA THR A 219 -11.51 14.86 -15.87
C THR A 219 -10.56 14.30 -14.83
N MET A 220 -9.33 13.94 -15.21
CA MET A 220 -8.28 13.58 -14.24
C MET A 220 -7.95 14.79 -13.37
N ARG A 221 -8.00 14.60 -12.05
CA ARG A 221 -7.74 15.63 -11.03
C ARG A 221 -6.46 15.39 -10.26
N TYR A 222 -6.14 14.11 -10.03
CA TYR A 222 -4.94 13.69 -9.33
C TYR A 222 -4.28 12.57 -10.12
N TYR A 223 -2.94 12.57 -10.12
CA TYR A 223 -2.11 11.51 -10.67
C TYR A 223 -0.79 11.49 -9.92
N SER A 224 -0.39 10.33 -9.42
CA SER A 224 0.89 10.13 -8.76
C SER A 224 1.46 8.78 -9.10
N VAL A 225 2.77 8.73 -9.32
CA VAL A 225 3.53 7.52 -9.60
C VAL A 225 4.37 7.18 -8.38
N TYR A 226 4.47 5.90 -8.05
CA TYR A 226 5.19 5.41 -6.89
C TYR A 226 5.79 4.04 -7.18
N ASN A 227 6.59 3.53 -6.24
CA ASN A 227 7.30 2.25 -6.40
C ASN A 227 8.06 2.16 -7.73
N HIS A 228 8.93 3.15 -8.00
CA HIS A 228 9.72 3.18 -9.22
C HIS A 228 8.86 3.21 -10.50
N GLY A 229 7.70 3.87 -10.45
CA GLY A 229 6.82 3.99 -11.62
C GLY A 229 6.18 2.67 -12.06
N ASP A 230 6.33 1.60 -11.28
CA ASP A 230 5.61 0.34 -11.48
C ASP A 230 4.11 0.56 -11.23
N TRP A 231 3.77 1.49 -10.33
CA TRP A 231 2.42 1.81 -9.92
C TRP A 231 2.09 3.29 -10.13
N ALA A 232 0.82 3.56 -10.42
CA ALA A 232 0.28 4.91 -10.45
C ALA A 232 -1.14 4.95 -9.87
N ASP A 233 -1.44 5.97 -9.08
CA ASP A 233 -2.79 6.27 -8.62
C ASP A 233 -3.34 7.50 -9.35
N ALA A 234 -4.59 7.43 -9.75
CA ALA A 234 -5.31 8.55 -10.34
C ALA A 234 -6.71 8.72 -9.75
N THR A 235 -7.11 9.98 -9.59
CA THR A 235 -8.49 10.37 -9.25
C THR A 235 -9.08 11.15 -10.39
N TYR A 236 -10.24 10.70 -10.87
CA TYR A 236 -11.01 11.34 -11.92
C TYR A 236 -12.30 11.89 -11.35
N SER A 237 -12.74 13.06 -11.81
CA SER A 237 -14.02 13.63 -11.40
C SER A 237 -14.95 13.97 -12.56
N ARG A 238 -16.25 13.94 -12.27
CA ARG A 238 -17.31 14.41 -13.17
C ARG A 238 -18.44 15.01 -12.34
N ILE A 239 -19.04 16.10 -12.83
CA ILE A 239 -20.26 16.65 -12.24
C ILE A 239 -21.43 16.27 -13.13
N ALA A 240 -22.41 15.58 -12.56
CA ALA A 240 -23.63 15.14 -13.25
C ALA A 240 -24.78 15.03 -12.25
N ASP A 241 -25.99 15.41 -12.67
CA ASP A 241 -27.21 15.32 -11.86
C ASP A 241 -27.12 16.04 -10.49
N GLY A 242 -26.39 17.15 -10.49
CA GLY A 242 -26.10 17.94 -9.29
C GLY A 242 -25.19 17.23 -8.28
N CYS A 243 -24.55 16.12 -8.67
CA CYS A 243 -23.61 15.38 -7.84
C CYS A 243 -22.19 15.48 -8.39
N LEU A 244 -21.23 15.43 -7.48
CA LEU A 244 -19.84 15.14 -7.74
C LEU A 244 -19.64 13.63 -7.75
N HIS A 245 -19.10 13.12 -8.84
CA HIS A 245 -18.70 11.72 -9.00
C HIS A 245 -17.19 11.68 -9.02
N PHE A 246 -16.59 10.84 -8.17
CA PHE A 246 -15.18 10.50 -8.26
C PHE A 246 -15.00 9.04 -8.62
N LYS A 247 -13.94 8.79 -9.40
CA LYS A 247 -13.43 7.46 -9.69
C LYS A 247 -11.96 7.45 -9.30
N THR A 248 -11.57 6.50 -8.47
CA THR A 248 -10.18 6.24 -8.10
C THR A 248 -9.71 5.01 -8.86
N VAL A 249 -8.49 5.07 -9.39
CA VAL A 249 -7.91 4.01 -10.21
C VAL A 249 -6.46 3.85 -9.85
N THR A 250 -6.08 2.62 -9.55
CA THR A 250 -4.70 2.20 -9.34
C THR A 250 -4.27 1.41 -10.57
N TYR A 251 -3.16 1.82 -11.17
CA TYR A 251 -2.53 1.17 -12.31
C TYR A 251 -1.28 0.44 -11.88
N ASN A 252 -1.01 -0.70 -12.50
CA ASN A 252 0.26 -1.41 -12.39
C ASN A 252 0.75 -1.75 -13.80
N ALA A 253 1.96 -1.32 -14.15
CA ALA A 253 2.56 -1.50 -15.47
C ALA A 253 2.62 -2.96 -15.93
N TYR A 254 2.72 -3.89 -14.98
CA TYR A 254 2.83 -5.33 -15.20
C TYR A 254 1.50 -6.07 -15.00
N CYS A 255 0.42 -5.37 -14.72
CA CYS A 255 -0.92 -5.96 -14.70
C CYS A 255 -1.31 -6.47 -16.10
N ASP A 256 -1.87 -7.68 -16.17
CA ASP A 256 -2.33 -8.30 -17.42
C ASP A 256 -3.75 -7.84 -17.84
N GLU A 257 -4.42 -7.04 -17.00
CA GLU A 257 -5.75 -6.51 -17.30
C GLU A 257 -5.72 -5.39 -18.35
N GLU A 258 -6.89 -5.15 -18.97
CA GLU A 258 -7.06 -4.09 -19.95
C GLU A 258 -6.72 -2.72 -19.33
N ASN A 259 -5.99 -1.89 -20.07
CA ASN A 259 -5.53 -0.57 -19.62
C ASN A 259 -4.68 -0.57 -18.34
N LYS A 260 -4.11 -1.72 -17.94
CA LYS A 260 -3.22 -1.83 -16.77
C LYS A 260 -3.87 -1.46 -15.45
N ILE A 261 -5.19 -1.56 -15.36
CA ILE A 261 -5.96 -1.25 -14.14
C ILE A 261 -5.80 -2.41 -13.17
N ALA A 262 -5.08 -2.19 -12.07
CA ALA A 262 -4.92 -3.15 -10.99
C ALA A 262 -6.07 -3.05 -9.97
N GLY A 263 -6.67 -1.87 -9.85
CA GLY A 263 -7.83 -1.63 -9.00
C GLY A 263 -8.58 -0.38 -9.43
N GLN A 264 -9.91 -0.40 -9.31
CA GLN A 264 -10.72 0.78 -9.51
C GLN A 264 -11.97 0.73 -8.64
N PHE A 265 -12.41 1.88 -8.15
CA PHE A 265 -13.69 2.02 -7.47
C PHE A 265 -14.30 3.39 -7.70
N ASP A 266 -15.63 3.43 -7.68
CA ASP A 266 -16.40 4.67 -7.72
C ASP A 266 -16.72 5.10 -6.30
N ILE A 267 -16.50 6.38 -6.01
CA ILE A 267 -16.90 7.00 -4.75
C ILE A 267 -18.40 7.28 -4.81
N VAL A 268 -19.10 7.11 -3.67
CA VAL A 268 -20.52 7.47 -3.55
C VAL A 268 -20.72 8.91 -4.06
N PRO A 269 -21.64 9.14 -5.02
CA PRO A 269 -21.89 10.46 -5.55
C PRO A 269 -22.23 11.44 -4.42
N VAL A 270 -21.61 12.62 -4.43
CA VAL A 270 -21.84 13.63 -3.38
C VAL A 270 -22.75 14.72 -3.95
N PRO A 271 -23.98 14.93 -3.42
CA PRO A 271 -24.88 15.97 -3.90
C PRO A 271 -24.32 17.34 -3.51
N LEU A 272 -24.07 18.19 -4.51
CA LEU A 272 -23.46 19.50 -4.33
C LEU A 272 -24.53 20.57 -4.18
N SER A 273 -24.28 21.56 -3.32
CA SER A 273 -25.16 22.70 -3.16
C SER A 273 -25.27 23.52 -4.45
N ALA A 274 -26.40 24.21 -4.62
CA ALA A 274 -26.57 25.14 -5.74
C ALA A 274 -25.53 26.28 -5.75
N SER A 275 -25.02 26.66 -4.56
CA SER A 275 -23.98 27.68 -4.42
C SER A 275 -22.64 27.16 -4.96
N LEU A 276 -22.21 25.99 -4.53
CA LEU A 276 -20.95 25.38 -4.98
C LEU A 276 -20.99 25.07 -6.48
N LEU A 277 -22.10 24.54 -6.99
CA LEU A 277 -22.28 24.29 -8.43
C LEU A 277 -22.05 25.56 -9.26
N LYS A 278 -22.57 26.71 -8.80
CA LYS A 278 -22.38 27.99 -9.47
C LYS A 278 -20.93 28.48 -9.40
N ARG A 279 -20.26 28.29 -8.26
CA ARG A 279 -18.86 28.69 -8.08
C ARG A 279 -17.95 27.89 -9.00
N LEU A 280 -18.20 26.60 -9.18
CA LEU A 280 -17.46 25.72 -10.09
C LEU A 280 -17.54 26.13 -11.58
N GLU A 281 -18.48 27.00 -11.96
CA GLU A 281 -18.53 27.59 -13.31
C GLU A 281 -17.45 28.66 -13.53
N THR A 282 -16.93 29.27 -12.46
CA THR A 282 -16.07 30.45 -12.54
C THR A 282 -14.76 30.34 -11.75
N GLU A 283 -14.71 29.49 -10.74
CA GLU A 283 -13.56 29.29 -9.86
C GLU A 283 -12.86 27.95 -10.21
N PRO A 284 -11.52 27.86 -10.08
CA PRO A 284 -10.82 26.61 -10.28
C PRO A 284 -11.32 25.50 -9.33
N PHE A 285 -11.46 24.28 -9.85
CA PHE A 285 -11.93 23.12 -9.07
C PHE A 285 -11.11 22.90 -7.79
N GLU A 286 -9.78 22.93 -7.92
CA GLU A 286 -8.83 22.62 -6.84
C GLU A 286 -8.85 23.66 -5.70
N THR A 287 -9.48 24.82 -5.89
CA THR A 287 -9.65 25.82 -4.82
C THR A 287 -10.93 25.59 -4.00
N LEU A 288 -11.80 24.68 -4.46
CA LEU A 288 -13.11 24.40 -3.87
C LEU A 288 -13.23 22.95 -3.37
N ILE A 289 -12.59 22.03 -4.08
CA ILE A 289 -12.66 20.59 -3.85
C ILE A 289 -11.25 20.04 -3.94
N SER A 290 -10.76 19.37 -2.90
CA SER A 290 -9.48 18.68 -2.98
C SER A 290 -9.60 17.40 -3.82
N PRO A 291 -8.71 17.21 -4.80
CA PRO A 291 -8.64 15.96 -5.55
C PRO A 291 -7.77 14.91 -4.84
N TYR A 292 -7.00 15.34 -3.85
CA TYR A 292 -6.05 14.51 -3.13
C TYR A 292 -6.79 13.55 -2.22
N PRO A 293 -6.50 12.24 -2.26
CA PRO A 293 -7.14 11.29 -1.38
C PRO A 293 -7.00 11.68 0.11
N GLY A 294 -5.84 12.13 0.58
CA GLY A 294 -5.59 12.35 2.01
C GLY A 294 -6.10 13.66 2.64
N ASP A 295 -6.84 14.48 1.88
CA ASP A 295 -7.31 15.79 2.35
C ASP A 295 -8.79 15.76 2.77
N ASP A 296 -9.22 16.79 3.51
CA ASP A 296 -10.63 17.14 3.57
C ASP A 296 -11.15 17.45 2.16
N ARG A 297 -12.25 16.79 1.78
CA ARG A 297 -12.70 16.82 0.39
C ARG A 297 -13.14 18.21 -0.05
N PHE A 298 -13.80 18.98 0.81
CA PHE A 298 -14.41 20.25 0.44
C PHE A 298 -13.73 21.39 1.18
N LEU A 299 -13.23 22.37 0.42
CA LEU A 299 -12.48 23.51 0.95
C LEU A 299 -13.39 24.72 1.24
N THR A 300 -14.70 24.47 1.38
CA THR A 300 -15.74 25.49 1.52
C THR A 300 -16.91 24.98 2.36
N ASP A 301 -17.44 25.82 3.25
CA ASP A 301 -18.47 25.45 4.22
C ASP A 301 -19.85 25.12 3.61
N ASP A 302 -20.14 25.58 2.39
CA ASP A 302 -21.45 25.45 1.73
C ASP A 302 -21.45 24.42 0.59
N ALA A 303 -20.60 23.39 0.67
CA ALA A 303 -20.38 22.45 -0.43
C ALA A 303 -21.55 21.48 -0.70
N ILE A 304 -22.23 21.02 0.35
CA ILE A 304 -23.16 19.89 0.28
C ILE A 304 -24.61 20.35 0.14
N ASP A 305 -25.39 19.68 -0.72
CA ASP A 305 -26.85 19.83 -0.75
C ASP A 305 -27.49 19.00 0.37
N THR A 306 -27.69 19.64 1.51
CA THR A 306 -28.25 19.01 2.70
C THR A 306 -29.74 18.66 2.57
N THR A 307 -30.42 19.08 1.50
CA THR A 307 -31.81 18.66 1.23
C THR A 307 -31.89 17.25 0.65
N ARG A 308 -30.82 16.80 0.00
CA ARG A 308 -30.68 15.44 -0.56
C ARG A 308 -29.90 14.53 0.37
N LEU A 309 -28.90 15.07 1.07
CA LEU A 309 -28.05 14.37 2.03
C LEU A 309 -28.20 15.04 3.39
N PRO A 310 -29.16 14.62 4.23
CA PRO A 310 -29.60 15.35 5.41
C PRO A 310 -28.63 15.23 6.60
N VAL A 311 -27.38 15.67 6.40
CA VAL A 311 -26.37 15.79 7.46
C VAL A 311 -26.74 16.91 8.42
N GLU A 312 -26.61 16.63 9.71
CA GLU A 312 -26.92 17.59 10.78
C GLU A 312 -25.66 18.31 11.28
N GLY A 313 -25.79 19.56 11.69
CA GLY A 313 -24.68 20.34 12.26
C GLY A 313 -23.80 21.04 11.21
N GLU A 314 -22.77 21.72 11.69
CA GLU A 314 -21.71 22.28 10.84
C GLU A 314 -20.75 21.16 10.44
N ILE A 315 -20.49 21.01 9.14
CA ILE A 315 -19.54 20.02 8.60
C ILE A 315 -18.13 20.52 8.85
N LEU A 316 -17.33 19.72 9.54
CA LEU A 316 -15.91 19.99 9.81
C LEU A 316 -14.99 19.26 8.83
N VAL A 317 -15.37 18.05 8.43
CA VAL A 317 -14.65 17.21 7.48
C VAL A 317 -15.67 16.38 6.70
N ALA A 318 -15.44 16.19 5.40
CA ALA A 318 -16.18 15.25 4.59
C ALA A 318 -15.24 14.23 3.93
N ASP A 319 -15.45 12.95 4.23
CA ASP A 319 -14.71 11.82 3.70
C ASP A 319 -15.64 10.91 2.87
N PRO A 320 -15.89 11.24 1.59
CA PRO A 320 -16.63 10.37 0.69
C PRO A 320 -15.75 9.18 0.27
N GLN A 321 -16.32 7.99 0.44
CA GLN A 321 -15.72 6.68 0.18
C GLN A 321 -16.56 5.89 -0.83
N SER A 322 -16.13 4.68 -1.20
CA SER A 322 -16.80 3.86 -2.23
C SER A 322 -18.21 3.40 -1.85
N ARG A 323 -18.45 3.21 -0.54
CA ARG A 323 -19.70 2.66 0.01
C ARG A 323 -20.47 3.60 0.93
N ALA A 324 -19.84 4.68 1.38
CA ALA A 324 -20.46 5.64 2.28
C ALA A 324 -19.87 7.05 2.12
N ILE A 325 -20.59 8.05 2.63
CA ILE A 325 -20.07 9.38 2.87
C ILE A 325 -20.00 9.59 4.38
N ILE A 326 -18.79 9.84 4.89
CA ILE A 326 -18.54 10.06 6.31
C ILE A 326 -18.36 11.56 6.55
N PHE A 327 -19.01 12.08 7.58
CA PHE A 327 -18.85 13.46 8.00
C PHE A 327 -18.41 13.53 9.46
N LEU A 328 -17.39 14.33 9.74
CA LEU A 328 -17.20 14.89 11.07
C LEU A 328 -18.00 16.19 11.14
N THR A 329 -18.87 16.31 12.13
CA THR A 329 -19.78 17.45 12.28
C THR A 329 -19.70 18.01 13.69
N LYS A 330 -20.11 19.26 13.90
CA LYS A 330 -20.37 19.83 15.22
C LYS A 330 -21.76 20.44 15.34
N ASP A 331 -22.35 20.30 16.53
CA ASP A 331 -23.63 20.95 16.85
C ASP A 331 -23.43 22.38 17.41
N ALA A 332 -24.54 23.05 17.71
CA ALA A 332 -24.53 24.41 18.29
C ALA A 332 -23.97 24.48 19.73
N ALA A 333 -23.76 23.33 20.39
CA ALA A 333 -23.13 23.22 21.70
C ALA A 333 -21.63 22.84 21.61
N GLU A 334 -21.08 22.82 20.39
CA GLU A 334 -19.70 22.43 20.07
C GLU A 334 -19.39 20.95 20.38
N ASN A 335 -20.40 20.09 20.44
CA ASN A 335 -20.20 18.64 20.50
C ASN A 335 -19.92 18.13 19.08
N ARG A 336 -18.97 17.20 18.95
CA ARG A 336 -18.63 16.60 17.67
C ARG A 336 -19.33 15.24 17.49
N TYR A 337 -19.66 14.93 16.25
CA TYR A 337 -20.28 13.66 15.87
C TYR A 337 -19.71 13.18 14.54
N VAL A 338 -19.54 11.87 14.41
CA VAL A 338 -19.40 11.25 13.09
C VAL A 338 -20.78 10.80 12.62
N GLN A 339 -21.11 11.16 11.38
CA GLN A 339 -22.33 10.73 10.69
C GLN A 339 -21.93 10.02 9.40
N VAL A 340 -22.44 8.81 9.18
CA VAL A 340 -22.17 7.99 8.00
C VAL A 340 -23.45 7.82 7.21
N PHE A 341 -23.38 8.12 5.91
CA PHE A 341 -24.51 7.97 4.99
C PHE A 341 -24.18 6.96 3.90
N THR A 342 -25.09 6.04 3.62
CA THR A 342 -25.00 5.07 2.52
C THR A 342 -26.11 5.30 1.51
N LEU A 343 -25.94 4.81 0.28
CA LEU A 343 -27.01 4.76 -0.71
C LEU A 343 -27.79 3.46 -0.55
N ASN A 344 -29.11 3.57 -0.39
CA ASN A 344 -29.99 2.40 -0.43
C ASN A 344 -30.22 1.92 -1.88
N GLU A 345 -30.92 0.79 -2.04
CA GLU A 345 -31.25 0.22 -3.36
C GLU A 345 -32.07 1.18 -4.26
N GLN A 346 -32.73 2.18 -3.68
CA GLN A 346 -33.51 3.20 -4.39
C GLN A 346 -32.66 4.43 -4.80
N GLY A 347 -31.38 4.48 -4.40
CA GLY A 347 -30.48 5.61 -4.65
C GLY A 347 -30.73 6.81 -3.72
N GLU A 348 -31.37 6.60 -2.58
CA GLU A 348 -31.55 7.62 -1.54
C GLU A 348 -30.44 7.50 -0.50
N TYR A 349 -29.98 8.65 0.03
CA TYR A 349 -29.00 8.69 1.10
C TYR A 349 -29.68 8.40 2.44
N VAL A 350 -29.20 7.38 3.15
CA VAL A 350 -29.71 6.96 4.45
C VAL A 350 -28.61 7.07 5.49
N LEU A 351 -28.92 7.63 6.65
CA LEU A 351 -28.02 7.64 7.80
C LEU A 351 -27.83 6.19 8.28
N SER A 352 -26.63 5.64 8.11
CA SER A 352 -26.30 4.27 8.51
C SER A 352 -25.68 4.21 9.90
N ALA A 353 -25.00 5.27 10.33
CA ALA A 353 -24.44 5.36 11.69
C ALA A 353 -24.31 6.83 12.11
N LYS A 354 -24.57 7.09 13.39
CA LYS A 354 -24.23 8.35 14.06
C LYS A 354 -23.64 8.04 15.43
N THR A 355 -22.43 8.53 15.69
CA THR A 355 -21.79 8.35 17.01
C THR A 355 -22.56 9.09 18.11
N ASP A 356 -22.30 8.74 19.37
CA ASP A 356 -22.59 9.64 20.48
C ASP A 356 -21.65 10.86 20.43
N ALA A 357 -21.83 11.79 21.36
CA ALA A 357 -21.02 13.01 21.43
C ALA A 357 -19.54 12.64 21.65
N LEU A 358 -18.71 12.94 20.66
CA LEU A 358 -17.28 12.66 20.68
C LEU A 358 -16.52 13.66 21.56
N PRO A 359 -15.31 13.30 22.05
CA PRO A 359 -14.40 14.26 22.67
C PRO A 359 -14.22 15.52 21.81
N LYS A 360 -14.18 16.70 22.44
CA LYS A 360 -14.25 18.00 21.74
C LYS A 360 -13.11 18.27 20.77
N ASP A 361 -11.99 17.59 20.96
CA ASP A 361 -10.76 17.66 20.18
C ASP A 361 -10.62 16.53 19.16
N THR A 362 -11.64 15.68 19.00
CA THR A 362 -11.63 14.56 18.06
C THR A 362 -11.52 15.05 16.62
N TYR A 363 -10.54 14.55 15.88
CA TYR A 363 -10.43 14.74 14.43
C TYR A 363 -10.33 13.39 13.72
N LEU A 364 -10.60 13.41 12.41
CA LEU A 364 -10.39 12.25 11.56
C LEU A 364 -8.96 12.24 11.03
N ASP A 365 -8.30 11.10 11.07
CA ASP A 365 -6.99 10.90 10.44
C ASP A 365 -7.17 10.69 8.94
N MET A 366 -7.17 11.80 8.20
CA MET A 366 -7.32 11.75 6.75
C MET A 366 -6.04 11.32 6.03
N TRP A 367 -4.90 11.32 6.72
CA TRP A 367 -3.61 10.95 6.13
C TRP A 367 -3.48 9.43 6.00
N HIS A 368 -3.94 8.68 7.00
CA HIS A 368 -3.95 7.22 7.00
C HIS A 368 -5.31 6.63 6.62
N ARG A 369 -6.17 7.41 5.98
CA ARG A 369 -7.50 6.94 5.56
C ARG A 369 -7.40 5.71 4.66
N VAL A 370 -8.36 4.80 4.81
CA VAL A 370 -8.53 3.63 3.96
C VAL A 370 -10.00 3.55 3.58
N ASP A 371 -10.28 3.18 2.32
CA ASP A 371 -11.65 2.96 1.88
C ASP A 371 -12.34 1.88 2.73
N GLY A 372 -13.54 2.18 3.23
CA GLY A 372 -14.27 1.33 4.16
C GLY A 372 -13.81 1.45 5.63
N GLU A 373 -12.98 2.44 5.98
CA GLU A 373 -12.50 2.68 7.36
C GLU A 373 -12.67 4.14 7.80
N VAL A 374 -12.99 4.37 9.07
CA VAL A 374 -12.98 5.67 9.74
C VAL A 374 -11.94 5.64 10.85
N SER A 375 -10.96 6.54 10.79
CA SER A 375 -9.90 6.64 11.80
C SER A 375 -10.03 7.92 12.62
N PHE A 376 -10.01 7.78 13.93
CA PHE A 376 -10.19 8.82 14.93
C PHE A 376 -8.88 9.09 15.66
N GLN A 377 -8.64 10.35 16.01
CA GLN A 377 -7.63 10.72 17.00
C GLN A 377 -8.19 11.78 17.96
N TRP A 378 -7.88 11.68 19.25
CA TRP A 378 -8.26 12.66 20.27
C TRP A 378 -7.17 12.81 21.34
N HIS A 379 -6.88 14.04 21.75
CA HIS A 379 -5.72 14.33 22.60
C HIS A 379 -5.95 14.06 24.08
N GLN A 380 -7.18 14.17 24.60
CA GLN A 380 -7.44 14.01 26.05
C GLN A 380 -6.99 12.66 26.62
N GLN A 381 -6.95 11.59 25.82
CA GLN A 381 -6.45 10.27 26.22
C GLN A 381 -5.29 9.78 25.34
N ARG A 382 -4.72 10.66 24.50
CA ARG A 382 -3.80 10.27 23.41
C ARG A 382 -4.34 9.05 22.65
N GLY A 383 -5.65 9.07 22.43
CA GLY A 383 -6.40 7.93 21.95
C GLY A 383 -6.56 7.98 20.45
N GLN A 384 -6.51 6.80 19.85
CA GLN A 384 -6.77 6.59 18.44
C GLN A 384 -7.66 5.36 18.30
N ALA A 385 -8.57 5.37 17.34
CA ALA A 385 -9.41 4.22 17.05
C ALA A 385 -9.74 4.17 15.57
N GLY A 386 -9.94 2.97 15.04
CA GLY A 386 -10.44 2.73 13.70
C GLY A 386 -11.73 1.95 13.75
N TYR A 387 -12.71 2.34 12.97
CA TYR A 387 -13.92 1.57 12.70
C TYR A 387 -13.94 1.18 11.23
N ARG A 388 -14.23 -0.08 10.92
CA ARG A 388 -14.20 -0.60 9.56
C ARG A 388 -15.53 -1.24 9.20
N GLN A 389 -15.94 -1.06 7.96
CA GLN A 389 -17.11 -1.73 7.41
C GLN A 389 -16.82 -3.22 7.26
N LEU A 390 -17.68 -4.06 7.83
CA LEU A 390 -17.61 -5.52 7.71
C LEU A 390 -18.38 -6.00 6.47
N ALA A 391 -18.32 -7.31 6.19
CA ALA A 391 -18.94 -7.89 4.98
C ALA A 391 -20.47 -7.74 4.92
N ASP A 392 -21.14 -7.55 6.06
CA ASP A 392 -22.58 -7.26 6.14
C ASP A 392 -22.92 -5.78 5.85
N GLY A 393 -21.92 -4.90 5.76
CA GLY A 393 -22.07 -3.48 5.51
C GLY A 393 -22.16 -2.62 6.77
N ASP A 394 -22.12 -3.23 7.96
CA ASP A 394 -22.15 -2.52 9.23
C ASP A 394 -20.74 -2.11 9.65
N TRP A 395 -20.63 -1.04 10.45
CA TRP A 395 -19.36 -0.45 10.87
C TRP A 395 -19.03 -0.87 12.29
N TYR A 396 -17.89 -1.55 12.45
CA TYR A 396 -17.45 -2.08 13.73
C TYR A 396 -16.05 -1.61 14.09
N LEU A 397 -15.76 -1.52 15.39
CA LEU A 397 -14.42 -1.28 15.89
C LEU A 397 -13.42 -2.27 15.26
N ASN A 398 -12.40 -1.74 14.60
CA ASN A 398 -11.35 -2.47 13.91
C ASN A 398 -10.03 -2.45 14.71
N TRP A 399 -9.75 -1.32 15.37
CA TRP A 399 -8.64 -1.20 16.31
C TRP A 399 -8.83 -0.01 17.26
N VAL A 400 -8.14 -0.04 18.38
CA VAL A 400 -7.95 1.07 19.31
C VAL A 400 -6.51 1.07 19.79
N MET A 401 -5.96 2.27 19.95
CA MET A 401 -4.67 2.53 20.55
C MET A 401 -4.85 3.62 21.59
N ILE A 402 -4.55 3.31 22.86
CA ILE A 402 -4.61 4.26 23.96
C ILE A 402 -3.20 4.35 24.55
N GLU A 403 -2.66 5.56 24.66
CA GLU A 403 -1.37 5.80 25.30
C GLU A 403 -1.56 6.35 26.71
N ASP A 404 -0.92 5.72 27.69
CA ASP A 404 -0.86 6.19 29.06
C ASP A 404 0.60 6.35 29.55
N GLU A 405 0.78 6.61 30.86
CA GLU A 405 2.11 6.76 31.46
C GLU A 405 2.91 5.45 31.52
N GLU A 406 2.24 4.29 31.45
CA GLU A 406 2.84 2.96 31.53
C GLU A 406 3.14 2.35 30.15
N GLY A 407 2.52 2.86 29.08
CA GLY A 407 2.82 2.51 27.69
C GLY A 407 1.64 2.72 26.74
N SER A 408 1.69 2.06 25.57
CA SER A 408 0.59 2.05 24.61
C SER A 408 -0.17 0.73 24.71
N PHE A 409 -1.47 0.78 25.01
CA PHE A 409 -2.39 -0.35 24.85
C PHE A 409 -2.91 -0.37 23.42
N TYR A 410 -2.65 -1.46 22.69
CA TYR A 410 -3.19 -1.70 21.36
C TYR A 410 -4.14 -2.89 21.39
N PHE A 411 -5.29 -2.72 20.75
CA PHE A 411 -6.33 -3.74 20.66
C PHE A 411 -6.98 -3.71 19.29
N GLY A 412 -7.02 -4.85 18.61
CA GLY A 412 -7.67 -5.01 17.30
C GLY A 412 -8.52 -6.28 17.25
N PRO A 413 -9.86 -6.18 17.26
CA PRO A 413 -10.72 -7.35 17.20
C PRO A 413 -10.88 -7.91 15.78
N TYR A 414 -11.19 -9.19 15.71
CA TYR A 414 -11.78 -9.84 14.53
C TYR A 414 -13.30 -9.75 14.64
N TYR A 415 -14.02 -9.87 13.53
CA TYR A 415 -15.49 -9.95 13.57
C TYR A 415 -16.02 -11.10 14.46
N PHE A 416 -15.20 -12.15 14.65
CA PHE A 416 -15.52 -13.34 15.44
C PHE A 416 -14.82 -13.41 16.81
N GLY A 417 -14.13 -12.37 17.24
CA GLY A 417 -13.58 -12.30 18.59
C GLY A 417 -12.19 -11.69 18.67
N ILE A 418 -11.41 -12.13 19.65
CA ILE A 418 -10.10 -11.53 19.96
C ILE A 418 -9.02 -12.58 20.11
N VAL A 419 -7.80 -12.12 19.87
CA VAL A 419 -6.58 -12.90 20.03
C VAL A 419 -5.75 -12.18 21.09
N PRO A 420 -5.89 -12.54 22.38
CA PRO A 420 -5.11 -11.93 23.44
C PRO A 420 -3.61 -12.05 23.13
N GLU A 421 -2.85 -10.98 23.40
CA GLU A 421 -1.39 -10.93 23.21
C GLU A 421 -0.91 -11.00 21.74
N ALA A 422 -1.82 -10.88 20.76
CA ALA A 422 -1.41 -10.67 19.37
C ALA A 422 -0.64 -9.35 19.23
N THR A 423 0.55 -9.42 18.63
CA THR A 423 1.30 -8.24 18.20
C THR A 423 0.83 -7.82 16.80
N TRP A 424 1.26 -6.65 16.31
CA TRP A 424 1.01 -6.19 14.94
C TRP A 424 1.28 -7.33 13.94
N GLY A 425 0.23 -7.81 13.23
CA GLY A 425 0.37 -8.91 12.27
C GLY A 425 -0.71 -10.01 12.32
N GLY A 426 -1.68 -9.94 13.23
CA GLY A 426 -2.83 -10.84 13.25
C GLY A 426 -2.59 -12.20 13.91
N ILE A 427 -3.39 -13.23 13.54
CA ILE A 427 -3.20 -14.61 14.04
C ILE A 427 -1.91 -15.16 13.43
N GLY A 428 -0.80 -14.98 14.15
CA GLY A 428 0.49 -15.57 13.79
C GLY A 428 0.49 -17.10 13.91
N SER A 429 1.39 -17.75 13.19
CA SER A 429 1.52 -19.21 13.13
C SER A 429 1.69 -19.82 14.54
N GLY A 430 0.78 -20.73 14.92
CA GLY A 430 0.87 -21.49 16.15
C GLY A 430 -0.36 -21.43 17.06
N SER A 431 -0.23 -22.06 18.23
CA SER A 431 -1.25 -22.34 19.24
C SER A 431 -1.82 -21.09 19.92
N GLN A 432 -2.43 -20.19 19.15
CA GLN A 432 -3.04 -18.98 19.67
C GLN A 432 -4.48 -19.27 20.11
N LYS A 433 -4.85 -18.76 21.29
CA LYS A 433 -6.19 -18.89 21.84
C LYS A 433 -7.04 -17.76 21.30
N ILE A 434 -8.13 -18.12 20.64
CA ILE A 434 -9.15 -17.16 20.21
C ILE A 434 -10.24 -17.16 21.27
N VAL A 435 -10.55 -16.00 21.82
CA VAL A 435 -11.76 -15.82 22.61
C VAL A 435 -12.84 -15.41 21.61
N VAL A 436 -13.73 -16.35 21.26
CA VAL A 436 -14.75 -16.12 20.22
C VAL A 436 -15.95 -15.37 20.75
N GLY A 437 -16.47 -14.45 19.94
CA GLY A 437 -17.63 -13.63 20.25
C GLY A 437 -17.75 -12.44 19.31
N SER A 438 -18.75 -11.62 19.53
CA SER A 438 -18.99 -10.38 18.78
C SER A 438 -18.93 -9.15 19.68
N PHE A 439 -18.45 -8.03 19.14
CA PHE A 439 -18.41 -6.73 19.80
C PHE A 439 -19.67 -5.90 19.48
N LYS A 440 -20.86 -6.42 19.82
CA LYS A 440 -22.13 -5.74 19.50
C LYS A 440 -22.25 -4.34 20.12
N SER A 441 -21.55 -4.06 21.21
CA SER A 441 -21.52 -2.74 21.85
C SER A 441 -20.51 -1.75 21.22
N TYR A 442 -19.81 -2.15 20.16
CA TYR A 442 -18.79 -1.33 19.49
C TYR A 442 -19.07 -1.16 18.00
N GLU A 443 -20.35 -1.14 17.65
CA GLU A 443 -20.82 -0.55 16.39
C GLU A 443 -20.47 0.94 16.39
N LEU A 444 -20.28 1.50 15.19
CA LEU A 444 -20.04 2.94 15.06
C LEU A 444 -21.28 3.76 15.44
N ASP A 445 -22.47 3.21 15.20
CA ASP A 445 -23.73 3.83 15.62
C ASP A 445 -23.83 3.83 17.15
N GLY A 446 -23.98 5.02 17.74
CA GLY A 446 -23.95 5.21 19.19
C GLY A 446 -22.58 5.01 19.83
N ALA A 447 -21.48 4.99 19.06
CA ALA A 447 -20.14 4.83 19.62
C ALA A 447 -19.77 5.97 20.59
N ASP A 448 -19.31 5.60 21.79
CA ASP A 448 -18.64 6.48 22.75
C ASP A 448 -17.15 6.10 22.84
N LEU A 449 -16.28 6.93 22.25
CA LEU A 449 -14.83 6.70 22.22
C LEU A 449 -14.20 6.63 23.62
N ILE A 450 -14.82 7.26 24.63
CA ILE A 450 -14.30 7.27 26.01
C ILE A 450 -14.55 5.92 26.69
N SER A 451 -15.54 5.15 26.22
CA SER A 451 -15.92 3.85 26.75
C SER A 451 -15.17 2.66 26.13
N LEU A 452 -14.28 2.92 25.17
CA LEU A 452 -13.50 1.89 24.50
C LEU A 452 -12.61 1.11 25.49
N PRO A 453 -12.33 -0.17 25.22
CA PRO A 453 -11.46 -0.96 26.09
C PRO A 453 -10.07 -0.34 26.19
N VAL A 454 -9.56 -0.27 27.42
CA VAL A 454 -8.22 0.26 27.73
C VAL A 454 -7.27 -0.83 28.26
N SER A 455 -7.75 -2.08 28.33
CA SER A 455 -6.98 -3.25 28.73
C SER A 455 -7.57 -4.53 28.16
N TRP A 456 -6.78 -5.61 28.11
CA TRP A 456 -7.25 -6.93 27.71
C TRP A 456 -8.40 -7.46 28.59
N GLU A 457 -8.41 -7.14 29.88
CA GLU A 457 -9.49 -7.49 30.80
C GLU A 457 -10.81 -6.84 30.34
N THR A 458 -10.79 -5.52 30.11
CA THR A 458 -11.98 -4.79 29.64
C THR A 458 -12.42 -5.24 28.24
N ALA A 459 -11.49 -5.62 27.37
CA ALA A 459 -11.79 -6.11 26.04
C ALA A 459 -12.44 -7.51 26.05
N ILE A 460 -11.96 -8.42 26.91
CA ILE A 460 -12.55 -9.75 27.09
C ILE A 460 -13.94 -9.64 27.71
N ASP A 461 -14.12 -8.77 28.72
CA ASP A 461 -15.40 -8.58 29.40
C ASP A 461 -16.48 -8.00 28.49
N ALA A 462 -16.09 -7.21 27.48
CA ALA A 462 -17.01 -6.60 26.55
C ALA A 462 -17.41 -7.51 25.36
N LEU A 463 -16.83 -8.71 25.27
CA LEU A 463 -17.11 -9.65 24.18
C LEU A 463 -18.38 -10.47 24.44
N ASP A 464 -19.36 -10.40 23.53
CA ASP A 464 -20.54 -11.26 23.57
C ASP A 464 -20.27 -12.61 22.90
N SER A 465 -20.06 -13.64 23.72
CA SER A 465 -19.84 -15.03 23.26
C SER A 465 -21.13 -15.83 23.07
N GLU A 466 -22.31 -15.23 23.30
CA GLU A 466 -23.58 -15.94 23.15
C GLU A 466 -23.81 -16.38 21.69
N GLY A 467 -24.16 -17.66 21.52
CA GLY A 467 -24.39 -18.25 20.20
C GLY A 467 -23.12 -18.54 19.39
N TRP A 468 -21.93 -18.22 19.91
CA TRP A 468 -20.66 -18.54 19.25
C TRP A 468 -20.15 -19.93 19.67
N ALA A 469 -19.50 -20.59 18.73
CA ALA A 469 -18.81 -21.86 18.93
C ALA A 469 -17.56 -21.94 18.05
N VAL A 470 -16.71 -22.92 18.32
CA VAL A 470 -15.61 -23.30 17.42
C VAL A 470 -15.68 -24.79 17.10
N VAL A 471 -15.23 -25.16 15.91
CA VAL A 471 -15.05 -26.57 15.54
C VAL A 471 -14.02 -27.22 16.49
N ASN A 472 -14.38 -28.36 17.07
CA ASN A 472 -13.54 -29.11 18.02
C ASN A 472 -13.68 -30.62 17.81
N ASN A 473 -12.82 -31.17 16.96
CA ASN A 473 -12.69 -32.60 16.72
C ASN A 473 -11.63 -33.22 17.65
N PRO A 474 -11.86 -34.38 18.27
CA PRO A 474 -10.87 -35.04 19.13
C PRO A 474 -9.52 -35.31 18.45
N ASP A 475 -9.52 -35.59 17.14
CA ASP A 475 -8.32 -35.60 16.31
C ASP A 475 -8.26 -34.31 15.48
N PRO A 476 -7.32 -33.38 15.74
CA PRO A 476 -7.17 -32.15 14.97
C PRO A 476 -6.86 -32.36 13.47
N ALA A 477 -6.42 -33.56 13.07
CA ALA A 477 -6.26 -33.93 11.66
C ALA A 477 -7.61 -34.21 10.98
N ASP A 478 -8.63 -34.57 11.75
CA ASP A 478 -10.00 -34.73 11.27
C ASP A 478 -10.70 -33.38 11.17
N ARG A 479 -11.43 -33.20 10.06
CA ARG A 479 -12.14 -31.95 9.75
C ARG A 479 -13.64 -32.16 9.83
N LEU A 480 -14.38 -31.20 10.37
CA LEU A 480 -15.82 -31.30 10.55
C LEU A 480 -16.57 -30.91 9.27
N HIS A 481 -17.50 -31.76 8.84
CA HIS A 481 -18.36 -31.47 7.69
C HIS A 481 -19.40 -30.40 8.00
N LEU A 482 -19.46 -29.36 7.16
CA LEU A 482 -20.65 -28.52 7.02
C LEU A 482 -21.58 -29.16 5.98
N ARG A 483 -22.83 -29.45 6.33
CA ARG A 483 -23.78 -30.15 5.45
C ARG A 483 -24.98 -29.30 5.08
N VAL A 484 -25.55 -29.57 3.91
CA VAL A 484 -26.78 -28.88 3.45
C VAL A 484 -28.03 -29.19 4.29
N LYS A 485 -28.03 -30.31 5.03
CA LYS A 485 -29.13 -30.77 5.88
C LYS A 485 -28.59 -31.49 7.12
N PRO A 486 -29.36 -31.57 8.23
CA PRO A 486 -28.94 -32.23 9.47
C PRO A 486 -29.04 -33.75 9.35
N ASP A 487 -28.15 -34.32 8.54
CA ASP A 487 -28.12 -35.73 8.15
C ASP A 487 -26.69 -36.10 7.74
N ARG A 488 -26.16 -37.23 8.26
CA ARG A 488 -24.80 -37.71 7.94
C ARG A 488 -24.63 -38.04 6.45
N SER A 489 -25.73 -38.31 5.75
CA SER A 489 -25.77 -38.52 4.29
C SER A 489 -25.98 -37.23 3.48
N GLY A 490 -26.20 -36.09 4.14
CA GLY A 490 -26.33 -34.80 3.47
C GLY A 490 -25.05 -34.41 2.73
N ALA A 491 -25.19 -33.80 1.56
CA ALA A 491 -24.05 -33.32 0.77
C ALA A 491 -23.18 -32.36 1.59
N SER A 492 -21.87 -32.49 1.42
CA SER A 492 -20.88 -31.64 2.09
C SER A 492 -20.75 -30.30 1.34
N LEU A 493 -20.74 -29.20 2.10
CA LEU A 493 -20.39 -27.86 1.62
C LEU A 493 -18.89 -27.61 1.76
N GLY A 494 -18.23 -28.33 2.66
CA GLY A 494 -16.81 -28.26 2.95
C GLY A 494 -16.49 -29.00 4.24
N LYS A 495 -15.20 -29.15 4.54
CA LYS A 495 -14.71 -29.66 5.82
C LYS A 495 -13.88 -28.59 6.51
N PHE A 496 -14.10 -28.38 7.79
CA PHE A 496 -13.54 -27.26 8.56
C PHE A 496 -12.59 -27.75 9.64
N TYR A 497 -11.50 -27.00 9.84
CA TYR A 497 -10.45 -27.31 10.82
C TYR A 497 -10.89 -26.95 12.23
N ASN A 498 -10.28 -27.58 13.23
CA ASN A 498 -10.44 -27.16 14.62
C ASN A 498 -10.10 -25.67 14.79
N GLY A 499 -10.85 -25.00 15.66
CA GLY A 499 -10.75 -23.56 15.90
C GLY A 499 -11.55 -22.71 14.91
N THR A 500 -12.16 -23.27 13.86
CA THR A 500 -13.02 -22.50 12.94
C THR A 500 -14.18 -21.87 13.72
N PRO A 501 -14.31 -20.54 13.76
CA PRO A 501 -15.39 -19.86 14.46
C PRO A 501 -16.71 -20.01 13.69
N VAL A 502 -17.78 -20.30 14.41
CA VAL A 502 -19.13 -20.44 13.85
C VAL A 502 -20.16 -19.79 14.75
N GLN A 503 -21.21 -19.24 14.16
CA GLN A 503 -22.39 -18.77 14.89
C GLN A 503 -23.52 -19.80 14.78
N ILE A 504 -24.07 -20.23 15.90
CA ILE A 504 -25.21 -21.13 15.97
C ILE A 504 -26.50 -20.34 15.80
N ILE A 505 -27.21 -20.62 14.71
CA ILE A 505 -28.45 -19.94 14.33
C ILE A 505 -29.69 -20.83 14.47
N GLY A 506 -29.50 -22.10 14.85
CA GLY A 506 -30.60 -23.03 15.08
C GLY A 506 -30.12 -24.42 15.51
N GLN A 507 -31.05 -25.26 15.94
CA GLN A 507 -30.76 -26.62 16.38
C GLN A 507 -31.85 -27.61 15.94
N LYS A 508 -31.45 -28.82 15.56
CA LYS A 508 -32.35 -29.93 15.24
C LYS A 508 -31.73 -31.26 15.63
N GLY A 509 -32.14 -31.79 16.79
CA GLY A 509 -31.55 -33.01 17.35
C GLY A 509 -30.05 -32.81 17.62
N ASP A 510 -29.23 -33.74 17.13
CA ASP A 510 -27.77 -33.74 17.32
C ASP A 510 -27.02 -32.78 16.36
N TRP A 511 -27.76 -31.90 15.67
CA TRP A 511 -27.23 -30.99 14.67
C TRP A 511 -27.50 -29.54 15.04
N SER A 512 -26.46 -28.72 14.92
CA SER A 512 -26.55 -27.26 14.97
C SER A 512 -26.56 -26.71 13.54
N GLN A 513 -27.50 -25.81 13.25
CA GLN A 513 -27.42 -24.97 12.08
C GLN A 513 -26.44 -23.83 12.38
N VAL A 514 -25.43 -23.66 11.54
CA VAL A 514 -24.33 -22.72 11.76
C VAL A 514 -24.15 -21.78 10.58
N ARG A 515 -23.64 -20.58 10.88
CA ARG A 515 -23.15 -19.59 9.91
C ARG A 515 -21.65 -19.38 10.12
N ILE A 516 -20.91 -19.29 9.02
CA ILE A 516 -19.48 -18.94 8.95
C ILE A 516 -19.40 -17.65 8.12
N GLY A 517 -18.54 -16.72 8.53
CA GLY A 517 -18.54 -15.37 7.96
C GLY A 517 -19.82 -14.58 8.27
N LEU A 518 -19.87 -13.38 7.70
CA LEU A 518 -21.02 -12.48 7.69
C LEU A 518 -21.72 -12.47 6.32
N ASP A 519 -21.04 -12.96 5.28
CA ASP A 519 -21.51 -13.08 3.90
C ASP A 519 -22.41 -14.30 3.62
N GLY A 520 -22.67 -15.13 4.64
CA GLY A 520 -23.83 -16.03 4.67
C GLY A 520 -23.56 -17.51 4.45
N LEU A 521 -22.31 -17.99 4.50
CA LEU A 521 -22.00 -19.42 4.40
C LEU A 521 -22.68 -20.21 5.54
N THR A 522 -23.80 -20.87 5.21
CA THR A 522 -24.70 -21.49 6.20
C THR A 522 -24.89 -22.98 5.93
N GLY A 523 -24.95 -23.79 6.99
CA GLY A 523 -25.23 -25.21 6.88
C GLY A 523 -25.43 -25.88 8.24
N TRP A 524 -25.25 -27.19 8.29
CA TRP A 524 -25.46 -28.02 9.49
C TRP A 524 -24.19 -28.76 9.87
N MET A 525 -23.81 -28.65 11.14
CA MET A 525 -22.70 -29.38 11.76
C MET A 525 -23.24 -30.24 12.91
N MET A 526 -22.59 -31.39 13.16
CA MET A 526 -22.90 -32.21 14.33
C MET A 526 -22.49 -31.45 15.60
N THR A 527 -23.42 -31.28 16.54
CA THR A 527 -23.21 -30.47 17.74
C THR A 527 -22.11 -31.04 18.65
N GLU A 528 -21.87 -32.36 18.62
CA GLU A 528 -20.83 -33.01 19.44
C GLU A 528 -19.40 -32.55 19.10
N TYR A 529 -19.19 -31.93 17.94
CA TYR A 529 -17.88 -31.42 17.49
C TYR A 529 -17.82 -29.89 17.51
N LEU A 530 -18.68 -29.25 18.30
CA LEU A 530 -18.69 -27.80 18.50
C LEU A 530 -18.42 -27.49 19.98
N ALA A 531 -17.33 -26.79 20.26
CA ALA A 531 -17.03 -26.28 21.59
C ALA A 531 -17.64 -24.88 21.77
N MET A 532 -18.30 -24.64 22.91
CA MET A 532 -19.03 -23.40 23.20
C MET A 532 -18.56 -22.78 24.52
N GLY A 533 -18.78 -21.48 24.69
CA GLY A 533 -18.41 -20.75 25.89
C GLY A 533 -16.94 -20.95 26.28
N LYS A 534 -16.67 -21.25 27.54
CA LYS A 534 -15.29 -21.44 28.04
C LYS A 534 -14.53 -22.59 27.36
N GLU A 535 -15.23 -23.60 26.83
CA GLU A 535 -14.58 -24.68 26.10
C GLU A 535 -13.98 -24.18 24.79
N ALA A 536 -14.67 -23.26 24.10
CA ALA A 536 -14.20 -22.71 22.83
C ALA A 536 -12.83 -22.05 22.95
N SER A 537 -12.61 -21.28 24.02
CA SER A 537 -11.32 -20.61 24.31
C SER A 537 -10.18 -21.57 24.64
N SER A 538 -10.45 -22.88 24.81
CA SER A 538 -9.45 -23.91 25.06
C SER A 538 -9.04 -24.69 23.81
N VAL A 539 -9.73 -24.46 22.67
CA VAL A 539 -9.45 -25.14 21.41
C VAL A 539 -8.35 -24.41 20.67
N TYR A 540 -7.31 -25.15 20.29
CA TYR A 540 -6.25 -24.64 19.43
C TYR A 540 -6.65 -24.73 17.96
N ALA A 541 -6.43 -23.65 17.22
CA ALA A 541 -6.67 -23.63 15.78
C ALA A 541 -5.72 -24.60 15.04
N ALA A 542 -6.25 -25.35 14.09
CA ALA A 542 -5.51 -26.28 13.24
C ALA A 542 -5.41 -25.76 11.78
N PHE A 543 -5.41 -24.45 11.59
CA PHE A 543 -5.38 -23.82 10.27
C PHE A 543 -4.01 -24.02 9.60
N PRO A 544 -3.96 -24.51 8.35
CA PRO A 544 -2.71 -24.60 7.62
C PRO A 544 -2.19 -23.20 7.27
N GLN A 545 -0.86 -23.02 7.33
CA GLN A 545 -0.20 -21.77 6.97
C GLN A 545 0.02 -21.73 5.46
N LYS A 546 -0.74 -20.86 4.77
CA LYS A 546 -0.75 -20.76 3.32
C LYS A 546 -0.66 -19.30 2.91
N VAL A 547 0.12 -19.04 1.88
CA VAL A 547 0.28 -17.70 1.28
C VAL A 547 -0.01 -17.81 -0.21
N TYR A 548 -0.68 -16.81 -0.77
CA TYR A 548 -0.84 -16.69 -2.23
C TYR A 548 0.51 -16.71 -2.92
N ARG A 549 0.59 -17.37 -4.08
CA ARG A 549 1.69 -17.14 -5.02
C ARG A 549 1.62 -15.70 -5.52
N ASP A 550 2.77 -15.13 -5.85
CA ASP A 550 2.91 -13.72 -6.27
C ASP A 550 1.89 -13.34 -7.37
N GLU A 551 1.66 -14.24 -8.34
CA GLU A 551 0.69 -14.06 -9.44
C GLU A 551 -0.79 -13.91 -9.00
N TYR A 552 -1.13 -14.28 -7.76
CA TYR A 552 -2.47 -14.12 -7.17
C TYR A 552 -2.50 -13.20 -5.96
N TYR A 553 -1.33 -12.78 -5.45
CA TYR A 553 -1.20 -12.02 -4.21
C TYR A 553 -1.81 -10.61 -4.35
N GLU A 554 -1.52 -9.92 -5.45
CA GLU A 554 -1.91 -8.51 -5.63
C GLU A 554 -3.42 -8.27 -5.56
N GLY A 555 -4.23 -9.23 -6.01
CA GLY A 555 -5.69 -9.12 -6.01
C GLY A 555 -6.42 -9.79 -4.86
N ASN A 556 -5.71 -10.49 -3.95
CA ASN A 556 -6.29 -11.37 -2.92
C ASN A 556 -7.47 -12.21 -3.45
N TYR A 557 -7.28 -12.80 -4.64
CA TYR A 557 -8.38 -13.35 -5.42
C TYR A 557 -8.94 -14.65 -4.84
N ALA A 558 -10.26 -14.75 -4.81
CA ALA A 558 -11.00 -15.95 -4.45
C ALA A 558 -12.21 -16.16 -5.39
N TYR A 559 -12.97 -17.21 -5.13
CA TYR A 559 -14.30 -17.40 -5.69
C TYR A 559 -15.35 -17.30 -4.58
N ASP A 560 -16.53 -16.76 -4.90
CA ASP A 560 -17.64 -16.65 -3.95
C ASP A 560 -18.23 -18.01 -3.57
N ASP A 561 -18.10 -19.01 -4.44
CA ASP A 561 -18.55 -20.36 -4.19
C ASP A 561 -17.60 -21.44 -4.74
N LYS A 562 -17.87 -22.70 -4.33
CA LYS A 562 -17.10 -23.87 -4.76
C LYS A 562 -17.26 -24.25 -6.24
N THR A 563 -18.11 -23.57 -7.00
CA THR A 563 -18.28 -23.78 -8.45
C THR A 563 -17.26 -22.99 -9.27
N MET A 564 -16.55 -22.05 -8.65
CA MET A 564 -15.51 -21.22 -9.27
C MET A 564 -16.01 -20.42 -10.48
N ARG A 565 -17.28 -20.00 -10.45
CA ARG A 565 -17.90 -19.27 -11.56
C ARG A 565 -17.68 -17.77 -11.47
N ASN A 566 -17.66 -17.23 -10.25
CA ASN A 566 -17.56 -15.81 -10.01
C ASN A 566 -16.35 -15.52 -9.13
N LYS A 567 -15.36 -14.83 -9.73
CA LYS A 567 -14.12 -14.44 -9.07
C LYS A 567 -14.37 -13.16 -8.28
N ILE A 568 -13.89 -13.12 -7.05
CA ILE A 568 -14.00 -12.00 -6.12
C ILE A 568 -12.61 -11.64 -5.57
N SER A 569 -12.48 -10.47 -4.95
CA SER A 569 -11.31 -10.06 -4.19
C SER A 569 -11.69 -9.94 -2.73
N LEU A 570 -10.93 -10.60 -1.86
CA LEU A 570 -11.15 -10.53 -0.42
C LEU A 570 -10.41 -9.33 0.18
N THR A 571 -10.98 -8.78 1.24
CA THR A 571 -10.44 -7.66 2.02
C THR A 571 -9.99 -8.11 3.41
N GLY A 572 -8.99 -7.42 3.95
CA GLY A 572 -8.42 -7.75 5.26
C GLY A 572 -7.49 -8.96 5.24
N SER A 573 -7.11 -9.43 6.43
CA SER A 573 -6.30 -10.63 6.62
C SER A 573 -7.17 -11.87 6.59
N TYR A 574 -6.64 -12.99 6.09
CA TYR A 574 -7.38 -14.24 5.93
C TYR A 574 -6.76 -15.40 6.71
N GLN A 575 -7.61 -16.39 7.06
CA GLN A 575 -7.19 -17.71 7.52
C GLN A 575 -7.78 -18.80 6.63
N VAL A 576 -7.05 -19.91 6.46
CA VAL A 576 -7.58 -21.13 5.84
C VAL A 576 -8.37 -21.92 6.88
N VAL A 577 -9.69 -21.74 6.91
CA VAL A 577 -10.58 -22.37 7.90
C VAL A 577 -11.15 -23.70 7.44
N GLY A 578 -11.08 -24.01 6.15
CA GLY A 578 -11.59 -25.28 5.64
C GLY A 578 -11.09 -25.65 4.24
N VAL A 579 -11.66 -26.73 3.71
CA VAL A 579 -11.37 -27.24 2.38
C VAL A 579 -12.61 -27.78 1.68
N VAL A 580 -12.53 -27.86 0.35
CA VAL A 580 -13.39 -28.69 -0.50
C VAL A 580 -12.49 -29.64 -1.29
N GLU A 581 -12.64 -30.95 -1.05
CA GLU A 581 -11.80 -32.01 -1.66
C GLU A 581 -12.69 -33.16 -2.13
N GLU A 582 -13.49 -32.92 -3.17
CA GLU A 582 -14.45 -33.88 -3.74
C GLU A 582 -14.47 -33.76 -5.27
N ASP A 583 -14.66 -34.87 -5.99
CA ASP A 583 -14.82 -34.91 -7.46
C ASP A 583 -13.74 -34.16 -8.28
N GLY A 584 -12.49 -34.19 -7.79
CA GLY A 584 -11.35 -33.53 -8.45
C GLY A 584 -11.23 -32.03 -8.14
N VAL A 585 -12.18 -31.44 -7.42
CA VAL A 585 -12.11 -30.08 -6.89
C VAL A 585 -11.22 -30.07 -5.65
N ARG A 586 -10.25 -29.15 -5.60
CA ARG A 586 -9.35 -28.95 -4.46
C ARG A 586 -9.26 -27.46 -4.12
N LEU A 587 -10.05 -27.05 -3.15
CA LEU A 587 -10.13 -25.65 -2.71
C LEU A 587 -9.77 -25.53 -1.24
N TYR A 588 -9.13 -24.41 -0.88
CA TYR A 588 -9.14 -23.85 0.45
C TYR A 588 -10.40 -22.98 0.62
N ILE A 589 -10.95 -22.98 1.82
CA ILE A 589 -11.99 -22.05 2.26
C ILE A 589 -11.31 -21.03 3.16
N LEU A 590 -11.30 -19.78 2.72
CA LEU A 590 -10.77 -18.64 3.45
C LEU A 590 -11.86 -17.98 4.26
N LEU A 591 -11.47 -17.44 5.41
CA LEU A 591 -12.27 -16.55 6.23
C LEU A 591 -11.42 -15.32 6.57
N THR A 592 -11.95 -14.12 6.30
CA THR A 592 -11.24 -12.87 6.61
C THR A 592 -11.56 -12.37 8.01
N ASN A 593 -10.70 -11.51 8.57
CA ASN A 593 -10.98 -10.80 9.81
C ASN A 593 -12.20 -9.87 9.71
N LEU A 594 -12.65 -9.57 8.50
CA LEU A 594 -13.80 -8.72 8.20
C LEU A 594 -15.10 -9.50 7.91
N GLY A 595 -15.06 -10.83 8.00
CA GLY A 595 -16.24 -11.68 7.86
C GLY A 595 -16.54 -12.15 6.44
N GLU A 596 -15.63 -11.96 5.50
CA GLU A 596 -15.78 -12.50 4.15
C GLU A 596 -15.32 -13.94 4.09
N THR A 597 -16.01 -14.76 3.32
CA THR A 597 -15.61 -16.12 2.97
C THR A 597 -15.25 -16.19 1.50
N GLY A 598 -14.28 -17.03 1.17
CA GLY A 598 -13.87 -17.21 -0.22
C GLY A 598 -13.30 -18.60 -0.47
N TYR A 599 -13.40 -19.06 -1.71
CA TYR A 599 -12.89 -20.36 -2.15
C TYR A 599 -11.70 -20.15 -3.06
N VAL A 600 -10.56 -20.78 -2.73
CA VAL A 600 -9.31 -20.59 -3.49
C VAL A 600 -8.77 -21.94 -3.96
N PRO A 601 -8.43 -22.13 -5.25
CA PRO A 601 -7.69 -23.30 -5.71
C PRO A 601 -6.43 -23.53 -4.88
N GLN A 602 -6.25 -24.75 -4.37
CA GLN A 602 -5.10 -25.04 -3.50
C GLN A 602 -3.74 -24.80 -4.21
N GLU A 603 -3.71 -24.86 -5.53
CA GLU A 603 -2.53 -24.58 -6.35
C GLU A 603 -2.13 -23.11 -6.38
N TRP A 604 -3.04 -22.18 -6.06
CA TRP A 604 -2.75 -20.74 -5.96
C TRP A 604 -1.96 -20.38 -4.71
N MET A 605 -1.78 -21.32 -3.79
CA MET A 605 -1.09 -21.09 -2.53
C MET A 605 0.10 -22.04 -2.34
N PHE A 606 1.13 -21.57 -1.65
CA PHE A 606 2.25 -22.39 -1.19
C PHE A 606 2.31 -22.43 0.35
N ASP A 607 3.09 -23.37 0.89
CA ASP A 607 3.32 -23.46 2.34
C ASP A 607 4.03 -22.19 2.82
N GLY A 608 3.37 -21.42 3.70
CA GLY A 608 4.00 -20.27 4.35
C GLY A 608 5.13 -20.72 5.28
N ASN A 609 6.16 -19.88 5.44
CA ASN A 609 7.30 -20.17 6.33
C ASN A 609 7.04 -19.80 7.80
N GLY A 610 5.78 -19.70 8.22
CA GLY A 610 5.36 -19.20 9.52
C GLY A 610 4.93 -17.76 9.41
#